data_AF-A0A7J0DS49-F1
#
_entry.id   AF-A0A7J0DS49-F1
#
_cell.length_a   1.000
_cell.length_b   1.000
_cell.length_c   1.000
_cell.angle_alpha   90.00
_cell.angle_beta   90.00
_cell.angle_gamma   90.00
#
_symmetry.space_group_name_H-M   'P 1'
#
loop_
_entity.id
_entity.type
_entity.pdbx_description
1 polymer ?
#
loop_
_entity_poly.entity_id
_entity_poly.type
_entity_poly.pdbx_seq_one_letter_code
_entity_poly.pdbx_strand_id
1 'polypeptide(L)'
;MAKYIKFVQSPHCGATATFAGTTRDTFEGKTVIELRYEAYVPMAIRCLKSICSAARSAWKIDSAAVAHRLGPVPVGDASVFVAVSAVHREDALDACKYVIDEIKASVPIWKKEVYEGGEIWKENSEFLERRKGGCCGVKVKVGDCGAAAAATAEGCDRARIGE
;
A
#
# COMPACT_ATOMS: atom_id res chain seq x y z
N MET A 1 0.22 14.31 1.21
CA MET A 1 0.13 13.49 2.44
C MET A 1 -0.87 14.03 3.45
N ALA A 2 -0.82 15.31 3.83
CA ALA A 2 -1.73 15.91 4.84
C ALA A 2 -3.23 15.64 4.61
N LYS A 3 -3.70 15.64 3.35
CA LYS A 3 -5.09 15.32 3.00
C LYS A 3 -5.55 13.92 3.47
N TYR A 4 -4.65 12.93 3.49
CA TYR A 4 -4.95 11.56 3.92
C TYR A 4 -4.91 11.43 5.43
N ILE A 5 -3.99 12.14 6.10
CA ILE A 5 -3.93 12.22 7.57
C ILE A 5 -5.22 12.85 8.09
N LYS A 6 -5.61 14.00 7.54
CA LYS A 6 -6.87 14.69 7.91
C LYS A 6 -8.10 13.81 7.66
N PHE A 7 -8.04 12.96 6.66
CA PHE A 7 -9.15 12.08 6.30
C PHE A 7 -9.35 10.94 7.30
N VAL A 8 -8.28 10.38 7.86
CA VAL A 8 -8.39 9.30 8.87
C VAL A 8 -8.50 9.83 10.30
N GLN A 9 -8.36 11.14 10.51
CA GLN A 9 -8.52 11.74 11.84
C GLN A 9 -9.95 11.61 12.33
N SER A 10 -10.10 11.17 13.58
CA SER A 10 -11.39 10.97 14.23
C SER A 10 -11.27 11.33 15.71
N PRO A 11 -12.27 12.00 16.33
CA PRO A 11 -12.28 12.30 17.76
C PRO A 11 -12.21 11.06 18.66
N HIS A 12 -12.55 9.88 18.13
CA HIS A 12 -12.51 8.62 18.85
C HIS A 12 -11.13 7.94 18.83
N CYS A 13 -10.21 8.43 18.01
CA CYS A 13 -8.88 7.83 17.81
C CYS A 13 -7.80 8.56 18.60
N GLY A 14 -7.07 7.81 19.43
CA GLY A 14 -5.88 8.31 20.13
C GLY A 14 -4.58 8.16 19.33
N ALA A 15 -4.61 7.45 18.21
CA ALA A 15 -3.42 7.19 17.40
C ALA A 15 -3.69 7.29 15.89
N THR A 16 -2.68 7.76 15.16
CA THR A 16 -2.63 7.68 13.70
C THR A 16 -1.24 7.22 13.30
N ALA A 17 -1.15 6.07 12.64
CA ALA A 17 0.08 5.56 12.07
C ALA A 17 0.12 5.89 10.58
N THR A 18 1.29 6.30 10.08
CA THR A 18 1.48 6.56 8.65
C THR A 18 2.74 5.90 8.14
N PHE A 19 2.70 5.51 6.87
CA PHE A 19 3.85 5.00 6.13
C PHE A 19 3.98 5.76 4.83
N ALA A 20 5.20 6.18 4.50
CA ALA A 20 5.54 6.82 3.22
C ALA A 20 6.71 6.06 2.59
N GLY A 21 6.47 5.43 1.44
CA GLY A 21 7.53 4.80 0.65
C GLY A 21 8.19 5.83 -0.25
N THR A 22 9.36 6.34 0.14
CA THR A 22 10.11 7.36 -0.61
C THR A 22 11.13 6.73 -1.57
N THR A 23 11.25 7.30 -2.77
CA THR A 23 12.28 6.91 -3.73
C THR A 23 13.65 7.25 -3.18
N ARG A 24 14.54 6.27 -3.16
CA ARG A 24 15.96 6.44 -2.78
C ARG A 24 16.80 6.77 -4.01
N ASP A 25 17.90 7.48 -3.79
CA ASP A 25 18.90 7.85 -4.80
C ASP A 25 19.79 6.68 -5.25
N THR A 26 19.77 5.56 -4.52
CA THR A 26 20.69 4.44 -4.72
C THR A 26 19.99 3.09 -4.65
N PHE A 27 20.33 2.21 -5.59
CA PHE A 27 19.89 0.83 -5.61
C PHE A 27 21.00 -0.08 -6.15
N GLU A 28 21.41 -1.10 -5.39
CA GLU A 28 22.48 -2.05 -5.77
C GLU A 28 23.78 -1.37 -6.26
N GLY A 29 24.14 -0.23 -5.66
CA GLY A 29 25.34 0.54 -6.02
C GLY A 29 25.20 1.44 -7.25
N LYS A 30 24.00 1.54 -7.85
CA LYS A 30 23.71 2.43 -8.99
C LYS A 30 22.90 3.65 -8.54
N THR A 31 23.20 4.80 -9.15
CA THR A 31 22.47 6.06 -8.92
C THR A 31 21.14 6.06 -9.68
N VAL A 32 20.04 6.09 -8.93
CA VAL A 32 18.67 6.15 -9.45
C VAL A 32 18.28 7.61 -9.65
N ILE A 33 17.71 7.93 -10.81
CA ILE A 33 17.18 9.27 -11.12
C ILE A 33 15.72 9.37 -10.70
N GLU A 34 14.93 8.37 -11.08
CA GLU A 34 13.50 8.30 -10.78
C GLU A 34 13.01 6.86 -10.80
N LEU A 35 11.85 6.64 -10.18
CA LEU A 35 11.07 5.43 -10.33
C LEU A 35 9.85 5.72 -11.19
N ARG A 36 9.53 4.82 -12.12
CA ARG A 36 8.27 4.86 -12.86
C ARG A 36 7.36 3.73 -12.42
N TYR A 37 6.11 4.08 -12.15
CA TYR A 37 5.10 3.12 -11.72
C TYR A 37 3.96 2.99 -12.73
N GLU A 38 3.63 1.75 -13.05
CA GLU A 38 2.49 1.40 -13.90
C GLU A 38 1.58 0.43 -13.15
N ALA A 39 0.27 0.47 -13.44
CA ALA A 39 -0.69 -0.40 -12.75
C ALA A 39 -1.90 -0.71 -13.62
N TYR A 40 -2.48 -1.89 -13.40
CA TYR A 40 -3.83 -2.17 -13.88
C TYR A 40 -4.84 -1.52 -12.93
N VAL A 41 -5.11 -0.22 -13.14
CA VAL A 41 -5.80 0.66 -12.18
C VAL A 41 -7.11 0.09 -11.62
N PRO A 42 -8.05 -0.44 -12.43
CA PRO A 42 -9.32 -0.97 -11.90
C PRO A 42 -9.11 -2.13 -10.92
N MET A 43 -8.18 -3.04 -11.23
CA MET A 43 -7.86 -4.18 -10.36
C MET A 43 -7.09 -3.72 -9.12
N ALA A 44 -6.11 -2.81 -9.28
CA ALA A 44 -5.35 -2.26 -8.17
C ALA A 44 -6.26 -1.61 -7.12
N ILE A 45 -7.25 -0.81 -7.55
CA ILE A 45 -8.23 -0.20 -6.64
C ILE A 45 -9.05 -1.28 -5.90
N ARG A 46 -9.48 -2.35 -6.58
CA ARG A 46 -10.19 -3.47 -5.93
C ARG A 46 -9.32 -4.16 -4.88
N CYS A 47 -8.06 -4.45 -5.22
CA CYS A 47 -7.11 -5.04 -4.27
C CYS A 47 -6.93 -4.16 -3.03
N LEU A 48 -6.70 -2.86 -3.22
CA LEU A 48 -6.55 -1.90 -2.12
C LEU A 48 -7.77 -1.88 -1.19
N LYS A 49 -8.97 -1.84 -1.76
CA LYS A 49 -10.22 -1.89 -0.98
C LYS A 49 -10.33 -3.19 -0.18
N SER A 50 -10.00 -4.32 -0.80
CA SER A 50 -9.98 -5.64 -0.13
C SER A 50 -9.01 -5.67 1.04
N ILE A 51 -7.76 -5.20 0.84
CA ILE A 51 -6.73 -5.12 1.88
C ILE A 51 -7.20 -4.25 3.06
N CYS A 52 -7.80 -3.09 2.79
CA CYS A 52 -8.30 -2.22 3.84
C CYS A 52 -9.51 -2.81 4.58
N SER A 53 -10.36 -3.59 3.91
CA SER A 53 -11.47 -4.33 4.54
C SER A 53 -10.95 -5.43 5.46
N ALA A 54 -9.97 -6.18 4.97
CA ALA A 54 -9.22 -7.17 5.71
C ALA A 54 -8.56 -6.56 6.96
N ALA A 55 -7.93 -5.39 6.85
CA ALA A 55 -7.36 -4.68 7.99
C ALA A 55 -8.41 -4.28 9.04
N ARG A 56 -9.57 -3.75 8.62
CA ARG A 56 -10.68 -3.42 9.55
C ARG A 56 -11.26 -4.64 10.26
N SER A 57 -11.19 -5.81 9.64
CA SER A 57 -11.68 -7.06 10.23
C SER A 57 -10.69 -7.65 11.24
N ALA A 58 -9.40 -7.33 11.12
CA ALA A 58 -8.33 -7.90 11.94
C ALA A 58 -7.90 -6.99 13.10
N TRP A 59 -8.00 -5.67 12.96
CA TRP A 59 -7.60 -4.68 13.98
C TRP A 59 -8.73 -3.70 14.30
N LYS A 60 -8.72 -3.13 15.50
CA LYS A 60 -9.69 -2.10 15.93
C LYS A 60 -9.32 -0.72 15.40
N ILE A 61 -9.31 -0.59 14.08
CA ILE A 61 -9.04 0.66 13.36
C ILE A 61 -10.35 1.36 12.99
N ASP A 62 -10.35 2.69 13.02
CA ASP A 62 -11.50 3.53 12.68
C ASP A 62 -11.54 3.79 11.17
N SER A 63 -10.44 4.33 10.63
CA SER A 63 -10.31 4.61 9.20
C SER A 63 -8.93 4.24 8.65
N ALA A 64 -8.90 3.92 7.35
CA ALA A 64 -7.67 3.65 6.60
C ALA A 64 -7.71 4.33 5.23
N ALA A 65 -6.61 4.97 4.85
CA ALA A 65 -6.43 5.61 3.56
C ALA A 65 -5.13 5.14 2.90
N VAL A 66 -5.22 4.83 1.61
CA VAL A 66 -4.08 4.40 0.80
C VAL A 66 -4.01 5.22 -0.47
N ALA A 67 -2.81 5.68 -0.80
CA ALA A 67 -2.51 6.36 -2.03
C ALA A 67 -1.27 5.75 -2.69
N HIS A 68 -1.32 5.52 -3.98
CA HIS A 68 -0.16 5.14 -4.77
C HIS A 68 -0.07 6.00 -6.03
N ARG A 69 1.05 6.68 -6.21
CA ARG A 69 1.37 7.48 -7.40
C ARG A 69 1.69 6.56 -8.57
N LEU A 70 1.25 6.96 -9.77
CA LEU A 70 1.67 6.33 -11.03
C LEU A 70 2.51 7.31 -11.84
N GLY A 71 3.21 6.80 -12.85
CA GLY A 71 4.13 7.58 -13.66
C GLY A 71 5.46 7.85 -12.95
N PRO A 72 6.18 8.92 -13.31
CA PRO A 72 7.49 9.23 -12.76
C PRO A 72 7.42 9.77 -11.33
N VAL A 73 8.30 9.26 -10.48
CA VAL A 73 8.48 9.63 -9.07
C VAL A 73 9.96 9.93 -8.84
N PRO A 74 10.34 11.21 -8.73
CA PRO A 74 11.71 11.62 -8.46
C PRO A 74 12.26 11.03 -7.16
N VAL A 75 13.59 11.03 -7.02
CA VAL A 75 14.26 10.77 -5.74
C VAL A 75 13.75 11.73 -4.66
N GLY A 76 13.52 11.20 -3.46
CA GLY A 76 12.98 11.95 -2.31
C GLY A 76 11.45 12.03 -2.28
N ASP A 77 10.76 11.81 -3.39
CA ASP A 77 9.31 11.80 -3.44
C ASP A 77 8.73 10.46 -2.96
N ALA A 78 7.52 10.50 -2.38
CA ALA A 78 6.80 9.29 -2.00
C ALA A 78 6.00 8.71 -3.17
N SER A 79 6.21 7.42 -3.42
CA SER A 79 5.43 6.65 -4.39
C SER A 79 4.14 6.08 -3.77
N VAL A 80 4.21 5.67 -2.51
CA VAL A 80 3.08 5.10 -1.77
C VAL A 80 2.92 5.77 -0.42
N PHE A 81 1.68 5.98 -0.01
CA PHE A 81 1.33 6.52 1.31
C PHE A 81 0.17 5.74 1.92
N VAL A 82 0.33 5.35 3.18
CA VAL A 82 -0.69 4.67 3.98
C VAL A 82 -0.92 5.49 5.25
N ALA A 83 -2.17 5.68 5.63
CA ALA A 83 -2.55 6.27 6.91
C ALA A 83 -3.65 5.41 7.54
N VAL A 84 -3.51 5.11 8.83
CA VAL A 84 -4.46 4.31 9.60
C VAL A 84 -4.68 4.97 10.96
N SER A 85 -5.94 5.10 11.38
CA SER A 85 -6.33 5.61 12.69
C SER A 85 -6.92 4.52 13.57
N ALA A 86 -6.63 4.57 14.86
CA ALA A 86 -7.19 3.66 15.85
C ALA A 86 -7.28 4.33 17.23
N VAL A 87 -8.06 3.72 18.13
CA VAL A 87 -8.16 4.15 19.53
C VAL A 87 -6.78 4.08 20.21
N HIS A 88 -6.04 3.01 19.95
CA HIS A 88 -4.72 2.76 20.54
C HIS A 88 -3.63 2.57 19.48
N ARG A 89 -2.39 2.91 19.85
CA ARG A 89 -1.25 2.90 18.93
C ARG A 89 -0.90 1.53 18.35
N GLU A 90 -1.14 0.46 19.10
CA GLU A 90 -0.81 -0.91 18.70
C GLU A 90 -1.58 -1.31 17.44
N ASP A 91 -2.91 -1.21 17.48
CA ASP A 91 -3.78 -1.46 16.33
C ASP A 91 -3.40 -0.58 15.12
N ALA A 92 -3.10 0.70 15.33
CA ALA A 92 -2.74 1.61 14.25
C ALA A 92 -1.43 1.19 13.57
N LEU A 93 -0.40 0.87 14.35
CA LEU A 93 0.93 0.49 13.83
C LEU A 93 0.89 -0.86 13.12
N ASP A 94 0.25 -1.86 13.72
CA ASP A 94 0.17 -3.21 13.16
C ASP A 94 -0.66 -3.24 11.88
N ALA A 95 -1.80 -2.55 11.87
CA ALA A 95 -2.61 -2.42 10.67
C ALA A 95 -1.89 -1.64 9.56
N CYS A 96 -1.16 -0.56 9.90
CA CYS A 96 -0.41 0.21 8.91
C CYS A 96 0.69 -0.64 8.26
N LYS A 97 1.43 -1.43 9.06
CA LYS A 97 2.42 -2.39 8.57
C LYS A 97 1.78 -3.46 7.68
N TYR A 98 0.69 -4.08 8.15
CA TYR A 98 -0.04 -5.08 7.37
C TYR A 98 -0.47 -4.53 6.01
N VAL A 99 -1.06 -3.32 5.97
CA VAL A 99 -1.55 -2.73 4.73
C VAL A 99 -0.42 -2.54 3.72
N ILE A 100 0.75 -2.01 4.12
CA ILE A 100 1.86 -1.84 3.17
C ILE A 100 2.43 -3.17 2.69
N ASP A 101 2.61 -4.14 3.59
CA ASP A 101 3.13 -5.46 3.23
C ASP A 101 2.21 -6.16 2.21
N GLU A 102 0.89 -6.06 2.42
CA GLU A 102 -0.11 -6.61 1.51
C GLU A 102 -0.19 -5.88 0.18
N ILE A 103 -0.03 -4.55 0.17
CA ILE A 103 0.02 -3.77 -1.07
C ILE A 103 1.15 -4.28 -1.95
N LYS A 104 2.34 -4.37 -1.37
CA LYS A 104 3.54 -4.79 -2.09
C LYS A 104 3.45 -6.26 -2.51
N ALA A 105 2.82 -7.12 -1.71
CA ALA A 105 2.72 -8.53 -2.03
C ALA A 105 1.59 -8.90 -3.01
N SER A 106 0.54 -8.10 -3.20
CA SER A 106 -0.67 -8.55 -3.94
C SER A 106 -1.25 -7.58 -4.97
N VAL A 107 -0.90 -6.29 -4.91
CA VAL A 107 -1.50 -5.30 -5.81
C VAL A 107 -0.71 -5.28 -7.13
N PRO A 108 -1.39 -5.32 -8.30
CA PRO A 108 -0.73 -5.31 -9.61
C PRO A 108 -0.21 -3.90 -9.96
N ILE A 109 0.87 -3.51 -9.29
CA ILE A 109 1.63 -2.29 -9.54
C ILE A 109 3.07 -2.70 -9.83
N TRP A 110 3.58 -2.26 -10.97
CA TRP A 110 4.94 -2.55 -11.43
C TRP A 110 5.81 -1.32 -11.29
N LYS A 111 7.06 -1.55 -10.89
CA LYS A 111 8.07 -0.52 -10.69
C LYS A 111 9.17 -0.69 -11.73
N LYS A 112 9.52 0.40 -12.39
CA LYS A 112 10.68 0.52 -13.26
C LYS A 112 11.67 1.50 -12.66
N GLU A 113 12.93 1.12 -12.60
CA GLU A 113 14.02 1.97 -12.12
C GLU A 113 14.70 2.63 -13.31
N VAL A 114 14.85 3.95 -13.25
CA VAL A 114 15.52 4.75 -14.27
C VAL A 114 16.85 5.26 -13.73
N TYR A 115 17.93 4.97 -14.45
CA TYR A 115 19.31 5.31 -14.15
C TYR A 115 19.87 6.22 -15.26
N GLU A 116 21.01 6.88 -15.03
CA GLU A 116 21.67 7.72 -16.05
C GLU A 116 21.99 6.98 -17.37
N GLY A 117 22.20 5.66 -17.32
CA GLY A 117 22.59 4.84 -18.46
C GLY A 117 21.54 3.83 -18.94
N GLY A 118 20.32 3.86 -18.42
CA GLY A 118 19.27 2.92 -18.84
C GLY A 118 18.15 2.71 -17.82
N GLU A 119 17.26 1.77 -18.13
CA GLU A 119 16.06 1.49 -17.33
C GLU A 119 15.84 -0.01 -17.15
N ILE A 120 15.38 -0.41 -15.96
CA ILE A 120 15.19 -1.83 -15.62
C ILE A 120 13.83 -2.00 -14.92
N TRP A 121 13.01 -2.92 -15.42
CA TRP A 121 11.81 -3.36 -14.73
C TRP A 121 12.18 -4.28 -13.56
N LYS A 122 11.62 -4.01 -12.37
CA LYS A 122 11.84 -4.86 -11.21
C LYS A 122 10.69 -5.83 -11.03
N GLU A 123 11.04 -7.10 -10.86
CA GLU A 123 10.09 -8.12 -10.44
C GLU A 123 9.67 -7.91 -8.98
N ASN A 124 8.45 -8.34 -8.68
CA ASN A 124 7.91 -8.27 -7.34
C ASN A 124 8.33 -9.50 -6.53
N SER A 125 9.47 -9.41 -5.83
CA SER A 125 9.96 -10.49 -4.96
C SER A 125 9.00 -10.79 -3.81
N GLU A 126 8.31 -9.78 -3.28
CA GLU A 126 7.39 -9.90 -2.14
C GLU A 126 6.15 -10.73 -2.50
N PHE A 127 5.68 -10.65 -3.75
CA PHE A 127 4.64 -11.55 -4.28
C PHE A 127 5.08 -13.02 -4.27
N LEU A 128 6.34 -13.31 -4.60
CA LEU A 128 6.88 -14.67 -4.63
C LEU A 128 7.08 -15.24 -3.22
N GLU A 129 7.60 -14.43 -2.30
CA GLU A 129 7.80 -14.77 -0.89
C GLU A 129 6.48 -15.20 -0.23
N ARG A 130 5.39 -14.44 -0.46
CA ARG A 130 4.06 -14.78 0.07
C ARG A 130 3.55 -16.14 -0.40
N ARG A 131 3.83 -16.52 -1.65
CA ARG A 131 3.44 -17.83 -2.19
C ARG A 131 4.22 -18.99 -1.57
N LYS A 132 5.42 -18.73 -1.04
CA LYS A 132 6.27 -19.70 -0.36
C LYS A 132 6.04 -19.73 1.16
N GLY A 133 5.60 -18.62 1.74
CA GLY A 133 5.39 -18.43 3.18
C GLY A 133 4.13 -19.10 3.72
N GLY A 134 4.28 -20.30 4.26
CA GLY A 134 3.26 -20.97 5.06
C GLY A 134 3.09 -20.37 6.47
N CYS A 135 1.83 -20.08 6.82
CA CYS A 135 1.14 -20.26 8.11
C CYS A 135 1.40 -19.37 9.35
N CYS A 136 2.42 -18.53 9.49
CA CYS A 136 2.70 -17.87 10.80
C CYS A 136 2.50 -16.35 10.81
N GLY A 137 1.26 -15.91 11.01
CA GLY A 137 0.84 -14.50 11.15
C GLY A 137 -0.67 -14.41 10.93
N VAL A 138 -1.37 -13.48 11.60
CA VAL A 138 -2.84 -13.32 11.59
C VAL A 138 -3.40 -13.72 10.21
N LYS A 139 -4.20 -14.81 10.16
CA LYS A 139 -4.74 -15.37 8.91
C LYS A 139 -5.84 -14.47 8.37
N VAL A 140 -5.48 -13.29 7.91
CA VAL A 140 -6.39 -12.41 7.20
C VAL A 140 -6.53 -12.94 5.79
N LYS A 141 -7.66 -13.57 5.49
CA LYS A 141 -7.99 -14.02 4.12
C LYS A 141 -8.26 -12.79 3.28
N VAL A 142 -7.25 -12.27 2.58
CA VAL A 142 -7.49 -11.32 1.50
C VAL A 142 -8.23 -12.08 0.41
N GLY A 143 -9.48 -11.68 0.15
CA GLY A 143 -10.30 -12.29 -0.90
C GLY A 143 -9.60 -12.14 -2.25
N ASP A 144 -9.67 -13.19 -3.08
CA ASP A 144 -9.04 -13.20 -4.39
C ASP A 144 -9.54 -12.02 -5.24
N CYS A 145 -8.63 -11.11 -5.54
CA CYS A 145 -8.89 -9.92 -6.35
C CYS A 145 -9.29 -10.23 -7.81
N GLY A 146 -9.09 -11.48 -8.25
CA GLY A 146 -9.47 -12.01 -9.55
C GLY A 146 -10.94 -12.46 -9.64
N ALA A 147 -11.60 -12.74 -8.51
CA ALA A 147 -13.00 -13.15 -8.53
C ALA A 147 -13.94 -11.93 -8.48
N ALA A 148 -14.91 -11.88 -9.38
CA ALA A 148 -15.99 -10.90 -9.35
C ALA A 148 -16.91 -11.15 -8.15
N ALA A 149 -16.53 -10.62 -6.98
CA ALA A 149 -17.42 -10.52 -5.84
C ALA A 149 -17.74 -9.04 -5.61
N ALA A 150 -19.03 -8.70 -5.71
CA ALA A 150 -19.57 -7.43 -5.29
C ALA A 150 -19.37 -7.28 -3.78
N ALA A 151 -18.25 -6.69 -3.37
CA ALA A 151 -18.09 -6.21 -2.01
C ALA A 151 -18.95 -4.95 -1.88
N THR A 152 -20.10 -5.10 -1.21
CA THR A 152 -20.92 -3.98 -0.75
C THR A 152 -20.05 -3.02 0.06
N ALA A 153 -20.25 -1.74 -0.21
CA ALA A 153 -19.41 -0.63 0.18
C ALA A 153 -19.27 -0.49 1.70
N GLU A 154 -18.03 -0.60 2.20
CA GLU A 154 -17.46 0.05 3.40
C GLU A 154 -15.97 -0.34 3.51
N GLY A 155 -15.32 -0.42 2.34
CA GLY A 155 -14.04 -1.08 2.07
C GLY A 155 -12.94 -0.08 1.71
N CYS A 156 -12.18 0.46 2.68
CA CYS A 156 -11.31 1.65 2.55
C CYS A 156 -12.13 2.92 2.32
N ASP A 157 -12.17 3.82 3.30
CA ASP A 157 -12.88 5.08 3.13
C ASP A 157 -12.22 5.92 1.99
N ARG A 158 -10.92 5.69 1.69
CA ARG A 158 -10.24 6.31 0.53
C ARG A 158 -9.01 5.56 0.00
N ALA A 159 -9.19 4.81 -1.10
CA ALA A 159 -8.11 4.27 -1.92
C ALA A 159 -7.94 5.08 -3.22
N ARG A 160 -6.72 5.58 -3.51
CA ARG A 160 -6.41 6.32 -4.74
C ARG A 160 -5.17 5.75 -5.43
N ILE A 161 -5.30 5.49 -6.73
CA ILE A 161 -4.19 5.19 -7.63
C ILE A 161 -4.11 6.31 -8.66
N GLY A 162 -2.93 6.89 -8.88
CA GLY A 162 -2.69 7.96 -9.85
C GLY A 162 -2.00 9.19 -9.24
N GLU A 163 -1.86 10.26 -10.02
CA GLU A 163 -1.26 11.55 -9.60
C GLU A 163 -1.99 12.21 -8.42
#